data_AF-A0A3C0EBT8-F1
#
_entry.id   AF-A0A3C0EBT8-F1
#
_cell.length_a   1.000
_cell.length_b   1.000
_cell.length_c   1.000
_cell.angle_alpha   90.00
_cell.angle_beta   90.00
_cell.angle_gamma   90.00
#
_symmetry.space_group_name_H-M   'P 1'
#
loop_
_entity.id
_entity.type
_entity.pdbx_description
1 polymer ?
#
loop_
_entity_poly.entity_id
_entity_poly.type
_entity_poly.pdbx_seq_one_letter_code
_entity_poly.pdbx_strand_id
1 'polypeptide(L)' 'MVEVDEPQYKEYAIEEFLVRDEPYYRVVGDELDLFTAAYNQHIPVLLKGPTGCGKTRFVEYMAWKLGRPLSVMKDDG' A
#
# COMPACT_ATOMS: atom_id res chain seq x y z
N MET A 1 -11.57 -16.98 -42.04
CA MET A 1 -11.84 -17.10 -40.60
C MET A 1 -10.55 -16.77 -39.90
N VAL A 2 -10.46 -15.63 -39.23
CA VAL A 2 -9.28 -15.28 -38.42
C VAL A 2 -9.54 -15.89 -37.05
N GLU A 3 -8.73 -16.87 -36.67
CA GLU A 3 -8.74 -17.43 -35.31
C GLU A 3 -8.30 -16.32 -34.35
N VAL A 4 -9.16 -16.02 -33.38
CA VAL A 4 -8.88 -15.02 -32.35
C VAL A 4 -8.08 -15.75 -31.27
N ASP A 5 -6.78 -15.50 -31.22
CA ASP A 5 -5.90 -15.95 -30.15
C ASP A 5 -6.42 -15.38 -28.82
N GLU A 6 -6.68 -16.26 -27.84
CA GLU A 6 -7.19 -15.84 -26.54
C GLU A 6 -6.15 -14.92 -25.87
N PRO A 7 -6.57 -13.79 -25.28
CA PRO A 7 -5.63 -12.86 -24.69
C PRO A 7 -4.89 -13.51 -23.50
N GLN A 8 -3.59 -13.74 -23.68
CA GLN A 8 -2.69 -14.27 -22.66
C GLN A 8 -2.24 -13.17 -21.69
N TYR A 9 -3.17 -12.51 -21.01
CA TYR A 9 -2.83 -11.62 -19.89
C TYR A 9 -3.51 -12.09 -18.61
N LYS A 10 -2.76 -12.12 -17.50
CA LYS A 10 -3.32 -12.35 -16.18
C LYS A 10 -3.79 -11.01 -15.61
N GLU A 11 -5.09 -10.89 -15.43
CA GLU A 11 -5.71 -9.84 -14.63
C GLU A 11 -5.61 -10.24 -13.15
N TYR A 12 -5.11 -9.35 -12.31
CA TYR A 12 -5.03 -9.54 -10.87
C TYR A 12 -5.90 -8.49 -10.19
N ALA A 13 -6.71 -8.88 -9.22
CA ALA A 13 -7.39 -7.90 -8.39
C ALA A 13 -6.36 -7.12 -7.58
N ILE A 14 -6.57 -5.81 -7.38
CA ILE A 14 -5.67 -4.95 -6.58
C ILE A 14 -5.46 -5.53 -5.17
N GLU A 15 -6.50 -6.20 -4.66
CA GLU A 15 -6.55 -6.88 -3.36
C GLU A 15 -5.53 -8.03 -3.24
N GLU A 16 -4.99 -8.54 -4.35
CA GLU A 16 -3.96 -9.56 -4.37
C GLU A 16 -2.54 -8.99 -4.13
N PHE A 17 -2.37 -7.67 -4.22
CA PHE A 17 -1.08 -6.97 -4.01
C PHE A 17 -0.86 -6.61 -2.54
N LEU A 18 -0.75 -7.63 -1.69
CA LEU A 18 -0.41 -7.48 -0.28
C LEU A 18 1.11 -7.47 -0.08
N VAL A 19 1.63 -6.47 0.62
CA VAL A 19 3.02 -6.46 1.09
C VAL A 19 3.11 -7.41 2.29
N ARG A 20 3.60 -8.64 2.06
CA ARG A 20 3.58 -9.72 3.06
C ARG A 20 4.70 -9.59 4.10
N ASP A 21 5.90 -9.28 3.63
CA ASP A 21 7.10 -9.16 4.46
C ASP A 21 7.38 -7.69 4.79
N GLU A 22 8.03 -7.44 5.94
CA GLU A 22 8.43 -6.09 6.32
C GLU A 22 9.45 -5.52 5.31
N PRO A 23 9.07 -4.50 4.52
CA PRO A 23 10.04 -3.90 3.62
C PRO A 23 10.97 -3.00 4.41
N TYR A 24 12.28 -3.08 4.15
CA TYR A 24 13.23 -2.17 4.79
C TYR A 24 12.94 -0.71 4.42
N TYR A 25 12.66 0.12 5.42
CA TYR A 25 12.53 1.57 5.31
C TYR A 25 13.23 2.24 6.50
N ARG A 26 13.99 3.30 6.23
CA ARG A 26 14.68 4.08 7.28
C ARG A 26 13.93 5.38 7.51
N VAL A 27 13.42 5.54 8.73
CA VAL A 27 12.75 6.76 9.19
C VAL A 27 13.76 7.91 9.30
N VAL A 28 13.38 9.09 8.82
CA VAL A 28 14.19 10.32 8.82
C VAL A 28 13.56 11.44 9.65
N GLY A 29 12.25 11.40 9.91
CA GLY A 29 11.51 12.39 10.68
C GLY A 29 10.22 11.82 11.25
N ASP A 30 9.15 12.62 11.21
CA ASP A 30 7.82 12.32 11.75
C ASP A 30 6.85 11.73 10.70
N GLU A 31 7.37 11.31 9.54
CA GLU A 31 6.55 10.86 8.41
C GLU A 31 5.65 9.65 8.74
N LEU A 32 6.07 8.76 9.65
CA LEU A 32 5.25 7.62 10.04
C LEU A 32 3.97 8.08 10.75
N ASP A 33 4.11 9.02 11.69
CA ASP A 33 3.01 9.48 12.54
C ASP A 33 2.05 10.36 11.73
N LEU A 34 2.59 11.28 10.92
CA LEU A 34 1.77 12.10 10.02
C LEU A 34 0.97 11.26 9.04
N PHE A 35 1.61 10.26 8.41
CA PHE A 35 0.93 9.41 7.44
C PHE A 35 -0.13 8.53 8.11
N THR A 36 0.15 8.02 9.31
CA THR A 36 -0.81 7.24 10.10
C THR A 36 -2.03 8.09 10.49
N ALA A 37 -1.81 9.34 10.92
CA ALA A 37 -2.89 10.26 11.24
C ALA A 37 -3.76 10.61 10.01
N ALA A 38 -3.11 10.88 8.87
CA ALA A 38 -3.81 11.14 7.61
C ALA A 38 -4.62 9.92 7.13
N TYR A 39 -4.06 8.71 7.26
CA TYR A 39 -4.74 7.46 6.91
C TYR A 39 -6.00 7.25 7.77
N ASN A 40 -5.89 7.42 9.08
CA ASN A 40 -7.03 7.28 10.00
C ASN A 40 -8.15 8.28 9.70
N GLN A 41 -7.80 9.48 9.22
CA GLN A 41 -8.75 10.51 8.82
C GLN A 41 -9.19 10.41 7.35
N HIS A 42 -8.73 9.40 6.61
CA HIS A 42 -9.01 9.20 5.18
C HIS A 42 -8.63 10.43 4.33
N ILE A 43 -7.58 11.13 4.72
CA ILE A 43 -7.06 12.31 4.01
C ILE A 43 -6.11 11.86 2.89
N PRO A 44 -6.33 12.27 1.63
CA PRO A 44 -5.39 12.01 0.55
C PRO A 44 -4.01 12.62 0.82
N VAL A 45 -2.94 11.83 0.66
CA VAL A 45 -1.56 12.26 0.89
C VAL A 45 -0.78 12.37 -0.42
N LEU A 46 -0.09 13.50 -0.63
CA LEU A 46 0.85 13.69 -1.73
C LEU A 46 2.30 13.62 -1.21
N LEU A 47 3.07 12.65 -1.70
CA LEU A 47 4.48 12.51 -1.37
C LEU A 47 5.35 13.28 -2.37
N LYS A 48 6.13 14.25 -1.88
CA LYS A 48 7.05 15.06 -2.70
C LYS A 48 8.52 14.72 -2.41
N GLY A 49 9.37 14.85 -3.42
CA GLY A 49 10.82 14.67 -3.30
C GLY A 49 11.49 14.22 -4.61
N PRO A 50 12.82 14.26 -4.72
CA PRO A 50 13.55 13.84 -5.92
C PRO A 50 13.39 12.34 -6.20
N THR A 51 13.72 11.89 -7.41
CA THR A 51 13.73 10.46 -7.74
C THR A 51 14.74 9.71 -6.84
N GLY A 52 14.39 8.50 -6.41
CA GLY A 52 15.27 7.67 -5.57
C GLY A 52 15.29 8.02 -4.07
N CYS A 53 14.52 9.02 -3.60
CA CYS A 53 14.49 9.38 -2.17
C CYS A 53 13.62 8.46 -1.28
N GLY A 54 13.17 7.31 -1.79
CA GLY A 54 12.44 6.32 -0.99
C GLY A 54 10.92 6.51 -0.86
N LYS A 55 10.26 7.37 -1.66
CA LYS A 55 8.79 7.57 -1.61
C LYS A 55 8.00 6.27 -1.84
N THR A 56 8.34 5.51 -2.89
CA THR A 56 7.67 4.22 -3.16
C THR A 56 7.88 3.24 -2.01
N ARG A 57 9.12 3.16 -1.50
CA ARG A 57 9.47 2.31 -0.37
C ARG A 57 8.73 2.69 0.91
N PHE A 58 8.52 3.98 1.13
CA PHE A 58 7.72 4.49 2.25
C PHE A 58 6.27 4.03 2.15
N VAL A 59 5.65 4.13 0.97
CA VAL A 59 4.27 3.64 0.76
C VAL A 59 4.18 2.13 0.97
N GLU A 60 5.14 1.35 0.44
CA GLU A 60 5.22 -0.10 0.69
C GLU A 60 5.29 -0.41 2.19
N TYR A 61 6.14 0.32 2.93
CA TYR A 61 6.29 0.17 4.37
C TYR A 61 5.03 0.55 5.13
N MET A 62 4.38 1.65 4.79
CA MET A 62 3.12 2.05 5.44
C MET A 62 1.98 1.10 5.07
N ALA A 63 1.93 0.58 3.84
CA ALA A 63 0.96 -0.43 3.43
C ALA A 63 1.14 -1.73 4.20
N TRP A 64 2.39 -2.19 4.42
CA TRP A 64 2.67 -3.32 5.29
C TRP A 64 2.31 -3.02 6.76
N LYS A 65 2.68 -1.85 7.27
CA LYS A 65 2.49 -1.45 8.67
C LYS A 65 1.01 -1.28 9.04
N LEU A 66 0.23 -0.67 8.14
CA LEU A 66 -1.21 -0.39 8.33
C LEU A 66 -2.11 -1.52 7.80
N GLY A 67 -1.66 -2.26 6.78
CA GLY A 67 -2.39 -3.34 6.12
C GLY A 67 -2.27 -4.70 6.81
N ARG A 68 -1.55 -4.81 7.93
CA ARG A 68 -1.81 -5.90 8.86
C ARG A 68 -3.28 -5.81 9.24
N PRO A 69 -4.09 -6.90 9.13
CA PRO A 69 -5.44 -6.85 9.65
C PRO A 69 -5.33 -6.51 11.13
N LEU A 70 -5.70 -5.27 11.49
CA LEU A 70 -6.34 -5.06 12.76
C LEU A 70 -7.48 -6.07 12.72
N SER A 71 -7.37 -7.16 13.48
CA SER A 71 -8.52 -7.98 13.82
C SER A 71 -9.49 -7.09 14.59
N VAL A 72 -10.17 -6.20 13.88
CA VAL A 72 -11.41 -5.59 14.34
C VAL A 72 -12.41 -6.73 14.31
N MET A 73 -12.55 -7.39 15.45
CA MET A 73 -13.77 -8.11 15.78
C MET A 73 -14.91 -7.14 15.47
N LYS A 74 -15.70 -7.46 14.43
CA LYS A 74 -17.02 -6.86 14.29
C LYS A 74 -17.81 -7.39 15.48
N ASP A 75 -18.08 -6.54 16.47
CA ASP A 75 -19.15 -6.84 17.41
C ASP A 75 -20.46 -6.78 16.62
N ASP A 76 -21.05 -7.96 16.40
CA ASP A 76 -22.42 -8.12 15.94
C ASP A 76 -23.35 -7.60 17.05
N GLY A 77 -24.08 -6.52 16.74
CA GLY A 77 -25.15 -5.95 17.57
C GLY A 77 -26.33 -5.55 16.71
#